data_AF-A0A7F8RXM3-F1
#
_entry.id   AF-A0A7F8RXM3-F1
#
_cell.length_a   1.000
_cell.length_b   1.000
_cell.length_c   1.000
_cell.angle_alpha   90.00
_cell.angle_beta   90.00
_cell.angle_gamma   90.00
#
_symmetry.space_group_name_H-M   'P 1'
#
loop_
_entity.id
_entity.type
_entity.pdbx_description
1 polymer ?
#
loop_
_entity_poly.entity_id
_entity_poly.type
_entity_poly.pdbx_seq_one_letter_code
_entity_poly.pdbx_strand_id
1 'polypeptide(L)'
;MLEMQLERFTLQGSYDQSRTKVLHMSMNPASVAKQRLREDQVRLQEECEQLRELVRALERGGPVPAGLEAAASLPSSTELTELRKQVESAELKNQRLKEVFQTKIQEFRKVCYALTGYQIDITTENQYRLTSMYAEHKADCLIFKATGPSGAKMQLLETAFSHSVRELIELHLLRQDSIPAFLSALTLDLFSRQTVA
;
A
#
# COMPACT_ATOMS: atom_id res chain seq x y z
N MET A 1 59.17 53.70 -19.79
CA MET A 1 58.02 53.56 -18.85
C MET A 1 56.67 53.70 -19.56
N LEU A 2 56.49 54.71 -20.43
CA LEU A 2 55.25 54.90 -21.21
C LEU A 2 54.94 53.76 -22.20
N GLU A 3 55.93 53.21 -22.89
CA GLU A 3 55.73 52.10 -23.85
C GLU A 3 55.20 50.84 -23.17
N MET A 4 55.76 50.47 -22.02
CA MET A 4 55.31 49.35 -21.21
C MET A 4 53.87 49.53 -20.68
N GLN A 5 53.44 50.77 -20.42
CA GLN A 5 52.06 51.07 -20.05
C GLN A 5 51.12 50.95 -21.26
N LEU A 6 51.52 51.45 -22.43
CA LEU A 6 50.78 51.34 -23.69
C LEU A 6 50.58 49.88 -24.13
N GLU A 7 51.63 49.06 -24.02
CA GLU A 7 51.54 47.62 -24.29
C GLU A 7 50.59 46.93 -23.31
N ARG A 8 50.64 47.28 -22.02
CA ARG A 8 49.71 46.74 -21.02
C ARG A 8 48.26 47.10 -21.32
N PHE A 9 47.99 48.32 -21.78
CA PHE A 9 46.64 48.73 -22.18
C PHE A 9 46.17 48.02 -23.44
N THR A 10 47.07 47.75 -24.39
CA THR A 10 46.74 47.04 -25.62
C THR A 10 46.42 45.57 -25.34
N LEU A 11 47.14 44.93 -24.42
CA LEU A 11 46.84 43.57 -23.93
C LEU A 11 45.49 43.47 -23.21
N GLN A 12 44.99 44.59 -22.66
CA GLN A 12 43.66 44.69 -22.05
C GLN A 12 42.55 45.07 -23.05
N GLY A 13 42.88 45.17 -24.34
CA GLY A 13 41.93 45.47 -25.42
C GLY A 13 41.73 46.96 -25.70
N SER A 14 42.62 47.83 -25.22
CA SER A 14 42.59 49.25 -25.57
C SER A 14 43.06 49.46 -27.02
N TYR A 15 42.35 50.30 -27.76
CA TYR A 15 42.63 50.58 -29.17
C TYR A 15 42.56 52.07 -29.46
N ASP A 16 43.30 52.51 -30.47
CA ASP A 16 43.29 53.89 -30.96
C ASP A 16 42.08 54.15 -31.86
N GLN A 17 41.19 55.03 -31.42
CA GLN A 17 39.92 55.36 -32.10
C GLN A 17 40.12 56.09 -33.44
N SER A 18 41.28 56.73 -33.66
CA SER A 18 41.59 57.42 -34.92
C SER A 18 41.98 56.43 -36.03
N ARG A 19 42.52 55.27 -35.65
CA ARG A 19 43.09 54.28 -36.57
C ARG A 19 42.26 53.01 -36.69
N THR A 20 41.52 52.65 -35.65
CA THR A 20 40.80 51.37 -35.57
C THR A 20 39.38 51.57 -35.07
N LYS A 21 38.41 51.06 -35.83
CA LYS A 21 37.00 51.06 -35.45
C LYS A 21 36.57 49.64 -35.09
N VAL A 22 36.04 49.46 -33.89
CA VAL A 22 35.51 48.17 -33.46
C VAL A 22 34.08 48.03 -33.94
N LEU A 23 33.81 46.94 -34.65
CA LEU A 23 32.48 46.56 -35.11
C LEU A 23 32.08 45.26 -34.44
N HIS A 24 30.81 45.16 -34.09
CA HIS A 24 30.19 43.92 -33.67
C HIS A 24 28.85 43.79 -34.37
N MET A 25 28.34 42.56 -34.46
CA MET A 25 26.99 42.35 -34.96
C MET A 25 25.99 43.05 -34.04
N SER A 26 25.03 43.77 -34.61
CA SER A 26 23.94 44.40 -33.87
C SER A 26 23.13 43.35 -33.10
N MET A 27 22.85 42.23 -33.76
CA MET A 27 22.30 41.01 -33.15
C MET A 27 23.45 40.08 -32.75
N ASN A 28 23.87 40.16 -31.49
CA ASN A 28 24.88 39.28 -30.92
C ASN A 28 24.31 38.51 -29.72
N PRO A 29 24.92 37.39 -29.32
CA PRO A 29 24.41 36.58 -28.21
C PRO A 29 24.22 37.37 -26.90
N ALA A 30 25.07 38.38 -26.64
CA ALA A 30 24.97 39.22 -25.45
C ALA A 30 23.79 40.22 -25.53
N SER A 31 23.49 40.78 -26.71
CA SER A 31 22.32 41.66 -26.90
C SER A 31 21.02 40.88 -26.78
N VAL A 32 20.96 39.67 -27.32
CA VAL A 32 19.81 38.76 -27.17
C VAL A 32 19.60 38.37 -25.69
N ALA A 33 20.66 38.02 -24.96
CA ALA A 33 20.56 37.69 -23.54
C ALA A 33 20.08 38.88 -22.70
N LYS A 34 20.56 40.09 -22.98
CA LYS A 34 20.10 41.33 -22.32
C LYS A 34 18.63 41.63 -22.63
N GLN A 35 18.18 41.37 -23.85
CA GLN A 35 16.79 41.55 -24.22
C GLN A 35 15.88 40.57 -23.49
N ARG A 36 16.23 39.28 -23.45
CA ARG A 36 15.48 38.26 -22.68
C ARG A 36 15.36 38.61 -21.21
N LEU A 37 16.45 39.04 -20.58
CA LEU A 37 16.43 39.48 -19.18
C LEU A 37 15.46 40.65 -18.96
N ARG A 38 15.37 41.60 -19.90
CA ARG A 38 14.40 42.70 -19.82
C ARG A 38 12.98 42.21 -19.98
N GLU A 39 12.73 41.32 -20.94
CA GLU A 39 11.42 40.71 -21.17
C GLU A 39 10.95 39.93 -19.93
N ASP A 40 11.83 39.14 -19.32
CA ASP A 40 11.55 38.40 -18.09
C ASP A 40 11.28 39.33 -16.91
N GLN A 41 12.04 40.44 -16.78
CA GLN A 41 11.79 41.46 -15.76
C GLN A 41 10.42 42.13 -15.93
N VAL A 42 10.03 42.45 -17.16
CA VAL A 42 8.72 43.05 -17.45
C VAL A 42 7.61 42.06 -17.12
N ARG A 43 7.73 40.79 -17.54
CA ARG A 43 6.76 39.75 -17.20
C ARG A 43 6.60 39.55 -15.69
N LEU A 44 7.72 39.48 -14.96
CA LEU A 44 7.68 39.36 -13.50
C LEU A 44 7.05 40.58 -12.82
N GLN A 45 7.27 41.79 -13.36
CA GLN A 45 6.63 43.01 -12.86
C GLN A 45 5.11 42.97 -13.08
N GLU A 46 4.67 42.61 -14.29
CA GLU A 46 3.25 42.44 -14.62
C GLU A 46 2.57 41.40 -13.71
N GLU A 47 3.19 40.24 -13.51
CA GLU A 47 2.67 39.20 -12.60
C GLU A 47 2.60 39.69 -11.14
N CYS A 48 3.64 40.40 -10.67
CA CYS A 48 3.64 40.96 -9.33
C CYS A 48 2.55 42.02 -9.14
N GLU A 49 2.28 42.84 -10.15
CA GLU A 49 1.20 43.83 -10.13
C GLU A 49 -0.17 43.16 -10.09
N GLN A 50 -0.40 42.16 -10.94
CA GLN A 50 -1.63 41.37 -10.94
C GLN A 50 -1.87 40.67 -9.59
N LEU A 51 -0.84 40.07 -9.00
CA LEU A 51 -0.92 39.44 -7.68
C LEU A 51 -1.19 40.46 -6.57
N ARG A 52 -0.60 41.66 -6.64
CA ARG A 52 -0.86 42.74 -5.67
C ARG A 52 -2.29 43.25 -5.78
N GLU A 53 -2.82 43.41 -6.99
CA GLU A 53 -4.21 43.81 -7.21
C GLU A 53 -5.19 42.76 -6.68
N LEU A 54 -4.91 41.47 -6.94
CA LEU A 54 -5.65 40.34 -6.41
C LEU A 54 -5.67 40.35 -4.87
N VAL A 55 -4.50 40.44 -4.23
CA VAL A 55 -4.41 40.45 -2.76
C VAL A 55 -5.18 41.63 -2.18
N ARG A 56 -5.07 42.83 -2.78
CA ARG A 56 -5.85 44.00 -2.38
C ARG A 56 -7.36 43.84 -2.57
N ALA A 57 -7.81 43.04 -3.54
CA ALA A 57 -9.22 42.74 -3.74
C ALA A 57 -9.72 41.74 -2.68
N LEU A 58 -8.93 40.73 -2.36
CA LEU A 58 -9.22 39.74 -1.31
C LEU A 58 -9.23 40.38 0.09
N GLU A 59 -8.26 41.24 0.41
CA GLU A 59 -8.21 41.98 1.68
C GLU A 59 -9.39 42.93 1.88
N ARG A 60 -9.97 43.45 0.79
CA ARG A 60 -11.19 44.28 0.80
C ARG A 60 -12.49 43.46 0.85
N GLY A 61 -12.40 42.12 0.97
CA GLY A 61 -13.56 41.23 1.02
C GLY A 61 -14.26 41.05 -0.33
N GLY A 62 -13.57 41.33 -1.45
CA GLY A 62 -14.08 41.08 -2.79
C GLY A 62 -14.01 39.59 -3.18
N PRO A 63 -14.86 39.13 -4.12
CA PRO A 63 -14.84 37.75 -4.60
C PRO A 63 -13.52 37.43 -5.31
N VAL A 64 -13.03 36.20 -5.11
CA VAL A 64 -11.83 35.66 -5.77
C VAL A 64 -12.05 35.64 -7.29
N PRO A 65 -11.14 36.20 -8.11
CA PRO A 65 -11.20 36.11 -9.57
C PRO A 65 -11.11 34.66 -10.04
N ALA A 66 -11.99 34.29 -10.98
CA ALA A 66 -12.18 32.92 -11.49
C ALA A 66 -10.90 32.23 -12.05
N GLY A 67 -9.85 32.98 -12.37
CA GLY A 67 -8.59 32.44 -12.90
C GLY A 67 -7.71 31.68 -11.88
N LEU A 68 -7.83 31.97 -10.58
CA LEU A 68 -7.07 31.27 -9.53
C LEU A 68 -7.78 30.03 -8.96
N GLU A 69 -9.10 29.96 -9.11
CA GLU A 69 -9.91 28.77 -8.83
C GLU A 69 -9.52 27.59 -9.75
N ALA A 70 -8.94 27.87 -10.93
CA ALA A 70 -8.53 26.86 -11.91
C ALA A 70 -7.13 26.25 -11.66
N ALA A 71 -6.24 26.95 -10.95
CA ALA A 71 -4.90 26.44 -10.59
C ALA A 71 -4.84 25.90 -9.16
N ALA A 72 -5.68 26.45 -8.27
CA ALA A 72 -5.95 25.95 -6.94
C ALA A 72 -7.28 25.20 -6.90
N SER A 73 -7.62 24.44 -7.95
CA SER A 73 -8.80 23.57 -7.99
C SER A 73 -8.68 22.49 -6.92
N LEU A 74 -8.97 22.89 -5.68
CA LEU A 74 -9.68 22.06 -4.75
C LEU A 74 -10.77 21.38 -5.58
N PRO A 75 -10.80 20.04 -5.66
CA PRO A 75 -11.87 19.34 -6.37
C PRO A 75 -13.19 19.99 -5.96
N SER A 76 -13.99 20.36 -6.95
CA SER A 76 -15.22 21.12 -6.72
C SER A 76 -16.00 20.45 -5.57
N SER A 77 -16.66 21.22 -4.70
CA SER A 77 -17.39 20.66 -3.55
C SER A 77 -18.30 19.48 -3.97
N THR A 78 -18.84 19.55 -5.19
CA THR A 78 -19.55 18.47 -5.89
C THR A 78 -18.69 17.24 -6.17
N GLU A 79 -17.52 17.36 -6.81
CA GLU A 79 -16.60 16.24 -7.06
C GLU A 79 -16.13 15.59 -5.76
N LEU A 80 -15.83 16.39 -4.71
CA LEU A 80 -15.48 15.85 -3.39
C LEU A 80 -16.62 15.03 -2.78
N THR A 81 -17.87 15.47 -2.92
CA THR A 81 -19.02 14.68 -2.44
C THR A 81 -19.24 13.41 -3.25
N GLU A 82 -18.98 13.42 -4.55
CA GLU A 82 -19.07 12.24 -5.41
C GLU A 82 -17.97 11.22 -5.10
N LEU A 83 -16.72 11.68 -4.98
CA LEU A 83 -15.58 10.85 -4.57
C LEU A 83 -15.81 10.23 -3.18
N ARG A 84 -16.31 11.00 -2.21
CA ARG A 84 -16.66 10.45 -0.88
C ARG A 84 -17.73 9.37 -0.98
N LYS A 85 -18.80 9.60 -1.75
CA LYS A 85 -19.84 8.58 -2.00
C LYS A 85 -19.28 7.32 -2.65
N GLN A 86 -18.33 7.46 -3.58
CA GLN A 86 -17.67 6.30 -4.20
C GLN A 86 -16.82 5.51 -3.21
N VAL A 87 -16.07 6.20 -2.34
CA VAL A 87 -15.29 5.57 -1.25
C VAL A 87 -16.21 4.83 -0.30
N GLU A 88 -17.28 5.48 0.20
CA GLU A 88 -18.27 4.85 1.08
C GLU A 88 -18.92 3.63 0.41
N SER A 89 -19.26 3.74 -0.88
CA SER A 89 -19.82 2.61 -1.64
C SER A 89 -18.83 1.44 -1.75
N ALA A 90 -17.55 1.73 -1.99
CA ALA A 90 -16.51 0.71 -2.08
C ALA A 90 -16.23 0.05 -0.72
N GLU A 91 -16.17 0.83 0.35
CA GLU A 91 -16.03 0.35 1.72
C GLU A 91 -17.21 -0.56 2.11
N LEU A 92 -18.44 -0.16 1.80
CA LEU A 92 -19.63 -0.96 2.06
C LEU A 92 -19.61 -2.28 1.27
N LYS A 93 -19.18 -2.25 0.00
CA LYS A 93 -19.01 -3.47 -0.80
C LYS A 93 -17.96 -4.40 -0.19
N ASN A 94 -16.82 -3.86 0.25
CA ASN A 94 -15.77 -4.63 0.91
C ASN A 94 -16.24 -5.23 2.23
N GLN A 95 -17.04 -4.49 3.01
CA GLN A 95 -17.61 -4.98 4.25
C GLN A 95 -18.60 -6.12 4.01
N ARG A 96 -19.52 -5.96 3.05
CA ARG A 96 -20.44 -7.04 2.65
C ARG A 96 -19.71 -8.28 2.14
N LEU A 97 -18.63 -8.10 1.40
CA LEU A 97 -17.79 -9.21 0.93
C LEU A 97 -17.17 -9.98 2.10
N LYS A 98 -16.65 -9.27 3.10
CA LYS A 98 -16.12 -9.88 4.34
C LYS A 98 -17.19 -10.64 5.10
N GLU A 99 -18.39 -10.08 5.23
CA GLU A 99 -19.52 -10.74 5.89
C GLU A 99 -19.90 -12.03 5.18
N VAL A 100 -20.07 -11.98 3.85
CA VAL A 100 -20.38 -13.18 3.04
C VAL A 100 -19.29 -14.24 3.18
N PHE A 101 -18.02 -13.84 3.13
CA PHE A 101 -16.90 -14.78 3.32
C PHE A 101 -16.95 -15.44 4.71
N GLN A 102 -17.16 -14.66 5.77
CA GLN A 102 -17.29 -15.19 7.13
C GLN A 102 -18.47 -16.15 7.23
N THR A 103 -19.63 -15.80 6.70
CA THR A 103 -20.81 -16.67 6.69
C THR A 103 -20.53 -17.98 5.96
N LYS A 104 -19.87 -17.93 4.79
CA LYS A 104 -19.54 -19.13 4.00
C LYS A 104 -18.51 -20.03 4.69
N ILE A 105 -17.49 -19.47 5.32
CA ILE A 105 -16.52 -20.26 6.11
C ILE A 105 -17.20 -20.89 7.32
N GLN A 106 -18.10 -20.18 8.00
CA GLN A 106 -18.86 -20.74 9.12
C GLN A 106 -19.82 -21.84 8.68
N GLU A 107 -20.52 -21.65 7.55
CA GLU A 107 -21.37 -22.67 6.93
C GLU A 107 -20.55 -23.94 6.62
N PHE A 108 -19.40 -23.78 5.96
CA PHE A 108 -18.51 -24.90 5.66
C PHE A 108 -18.01 -25.61 6.92
N ARG A 109 -17.56 -24.87 7.95
CA ARG A 109 -17.11 -25.45 9.23
C ARG A 109 -18.22 -26.22 9.93
N LYS A 110 -19.46 -25.73 9.91
CA LYS A 110 -20.63 -26.44 10.46
C LYS A 110 -20.91 -27.74 9.72
N VAL A 111 -20.84 -27.72 8.39
CA VAL A 111 -21.04 -28.92 7.57
C VAL A 111 -19.93 -29.95 7.82
N CYS A 112 -18.65 -29.53 7.83
CA CYS A 112 -17.54 -30.42 8.16
C CYS A 112 -17.68 -31.01 9.56
N TYR A 113 -18.07 -30.20 10.56
CA TYR A 113 -18.30 -30.68 11.91
C TYR A 113 -19.42 -31.73 11.97
N ALA A 114 -20.54 -31.49 11.30
CA ALA A 114 -21.66 -32.43 11.26
C ALA A 114 -21.34 -33.74 10.52
N LEU A 115 -20.54 -33.68 9.44
CA LEU A 115 -20.23 -34.85 8.62
C LEU A 115 -19.06 -35.69 9.16
N THR A 116 -18.03 -35.03 9.68
CA THR A 116 -16.77 -35.70 10.08
C THR A 116 -16.62 -35.83 11.59
N GLY A 117 -17.41 -35.09 12.36
CA GLY A 117 -17.26 -34.98 13.81
C GLY A 117 -16.12 -34.07 14.26
N TYR A 118 -15.41 -33.38 13.35
CA TYR A 118 -14.30 -32.49 13.71
C TYR A 118 -14.61 -31.02 13.45
N GLN A 119 -14.43 -30.21 14.48
CA GLN A 119 -14.46 -28.76 14.38
C GLN A 119 -13.06 -28.28 14.04
N ILE A 120 -12.91 -27.63 12.89
CA ILE A 120 -11.62 -27.12 12.39
C ILE A 120 -11.56 -25.61 12.59
N ASP A 121 -10.62 -25.16 13.42
CA ASP A 121 -10.43 -23.77 13.80
C ASP A 121 -9.05 -23.29 13.35
N ILE A 122 -8.96 -22.10 12.75
CA ILE A 122 -7.69 -21.49 12.35
C ILE A 122 -7.17 -20.69 13.55
N THR A 123 -5.99 -21.03 14.07
CA THR A 123 -5.42 -20.37 15.26
C THR A 123 -4.46 -19.25 14.89
N THR A 124 -3.24 -19.61 14.49
CA THR A 124 -2.15 -18.72 14.06
C THR A 124 -1.74 -19.09 12.62
N GLU A 125 -0.80 -18.35 12.02
CA GLU A 125 -0.38 -18.59 10.64
C GLU A 125 -0.06 -20.06 10.37
N ASN A 126 -0.86 -20.66 9.48
CA ASN A 126 -0.76 -22.04 9.01
C ASN A 126 -1.00 -23.12 10.09
N GLN A 127 -1.70 -22.81 11.17
CA GLN A 127 -2.08 -23.77 12.20
C GLN A 127 -3.60 -23.97 12.27
N TYR A 128 -4.00 -25.24 12.31
CA TYR A 128 -5.38 -25.70 12.34
C TYR A 128 -5.59 -26.53 13.60
N ARG A 129 -6.45 -26.04 14.49
CA ARG A 129 -6.90 -26.75 15.67
C ARG A 129 -8.12 -27.59 15.31
N LEU A 130 -8.04 -28.88 15.62
CA LEU A 130 -9.11 -29.83 15.45
C LEU A 130 -9.64 -30.20 16.83
N THR A 131 -10.94 -30.01 17.03
CA THR A 131 -11.66 -30.44 18.24
C THR A 131 -12.68 -31.49 17.83
N SER A 132 -12.65 -32.66 18.48
CA SER A 132 -13.61 -33.73 18.21
C SER A 132 -14.97 -33.41 18.84
N MET A 133 -16.05 -33.82 18.17
CA MET A 133 -17.42 -33.81 18.69
C MET A 133 -17.55 -34.68 19.95
N TYR A 134 -16.72 -35.73 20.04
CA TYR A 134 -16.68 -36.69 21.14
C TYR A 134 -15.52 -36.44 22.10
N ALA A 135 -15.03 -35.19 22.18
CA ALA A 135 -13.97 -34.84 23.11
C ALA A 135 -14.43 -35.00 24.57
N GLU A 136 -13.64 -35.71 25.39
CA GLU A 136 -13.92 -35.95 26.81
C GLU A 136 -13.75 -34.65 27.62
N HIS A 137 -12.77 -33.83 27.26
CA HIS A 137 -12.53 -32.51 27.85
C HIS A 137 -12.49 -31.39 26.82
N LYS A 138 -12.93 -30.18 27.22
CA LYS A 138 -12.88 -28.99 26.35
C LYS A 138 -11.47 -28.58 25.91
N ALA A 139 -10.45 -29.06 26.62
CA ALA A 139 -9.06 -28.80 26.30
C ALA A 139 -8.49 -29.80 25.28
N ASP A 140 -9.20 -30.91 25.01
CA ASP A 140 -8.74 -31.96 24.12
C ASP A 140 -8.82 -31.49 22.68
N CYS A 141 -7.65 -31.26 22.10
CA CYS A 141 -7.53 -30.79 20.74
C CYS A 141 -6.24 -31.29 20.11
N LEU A 142 -6.31 -31.48 18.80
CA LEU A 142 -5.16 -31.73 17.94
C LEU A 142 -4.81 -30.44 17.22
N ILE A 143 -3.52 -30.19 17.02
CA ILE A 143 -3.08 -29.01 16.26
C ILE A 143 -2.25 -29.51 15.08
N PHE A 144 -2.69 -29.20 13.88
CA PHE A 144 -1.96 -29.47 12.64
C PHE A 144 -1.35 -28.19 12.11
N LYS A 145 -0.11 -28.26 11.65
CA LYS A 145 0.58 -27.16 10.97
C LYS A 145 0.74 -27.51 9.49
N ALA A 146 0.31 -26.63 8.61
CA ALA A 146 0.59 -26.75 7.19
C ALA A 146 2.08 -26.47 6.93
N THR A 147 2.74 -27.40 6.25
CA THR A 147 4.15 -27.37 5.88
C THR A 147 4.29 -27.35 4.35
N GLY A 148 5.12 -26.45 3.84
CA GLY A 148 5.39 -26.27 2.41
C GLY A 148 4.62 -25.10 1.75
N PRO A 149 5.04 -24.68 0.54
CA PRO A 149 4.56 -23.46 -0.14
C PRO A 149 3.09 -23.51 -0.57
N SER A 150 2.49 -24.70 -0.61
CA SER A 150 1.11 -24.96 -1.04
C SER A 150 0.20 -25.49 0.08
N GLY A 151 0.69 -25.61 1.32
CA GLY A 151 -0.06 -26.18 2.43
C GLY A 151 -0.45 -27.67 2.25
N ALA A 152 0.15 -28.35 1.28
CA ALA A 152 -0.23 -29.70 0.86
C ALA A 152 0.14 -30.79 1.89
N LYS A 153 1.11 -30.53 2.78
CA LYS A 153 1.49 -31.46 3.85
C LYS A 153 1.11 -30.88 5.20
N MET A 154 0.36 -31.64 5.98
CA MET A 154 -0.03 -31.28 7.34
C MET A 154 0.82 -32.08 8.33
N GLN A 155 1.40 -31.40 9.31
CA GLN A 155 2.18 -32.03 10.38
C GLN A 155 1.46 -31.86 11.71
N LEU A 156 1.28 -32.95 12.46
CA LEU A 156 0.72 -32.90 13.81
C LEU A 156 1.75 -32.29 14.77
N LEU A 157 1.31 -31.30 15.56
CA LEU A 157 2.05 -30.74 16.69
C LEU A 157 1.68 -31.49 17.97
N GLU A 158 2.64 -31.63 18.86
CA GLU A 158 2.43 -32.26 20.16
C GLU A 158 1.49 -31.40 21.03
N THR A 159 0.43 -32.03 21.51
CA THR A 159 -0.52 -31.50 22.50
C THR A 159 -0.69 -32.50 23.65
N ALA A 160 -1.23 -32.05 24.78
CA ALA A 160 -1.54 -32.95 25.89
C ALA A 160 -2.43 -34.13 25.46
N PHE A 161 -3.39 -33.86 24.57
CA PHE A 161 -4.26 -34.88 23.99
C PHE A 161 -3.52 -35.80 23.00
N SER A 162 -2.55 -35.29 22.22
CA SER A 162 -1.77 -36.15 21.32
C SER A 162 -1.02 -37.27 22.07
N HIS A 163 -0.63 -37.04 23.33
CA HIS A 163 0.04 -38.05 24.13
C HIS A 163 -0.89 -39.21 24.55
N SER A 164 -2.20 -38.97 24.71
CA SER A 164 -3.15 -40.03 25.08
C SER A 164 -3.51 -40.96 23.90
N VAL A 165 -3.26 -40.51 22.67
CA VAL A 165 -3.58 -41.24 21.43
C VAL A 165 -2.33 -41.65 20.65
N ARG A 166 -1.19 -41.78 21.34
CA ARG A 166 0.12 -42.06 20.74
C ARG A 166 0.15 -43.32 19.90
N GLU A 167 -0.50 -44.39 20.33
CA GLU A 167 -0.57 -45.65 19.59
C GLU A 167 -1.26 -45.49 18.22
N LEU A 168 -2.34 -44.70 18.18
CA LEU A 168 -3.05 -44.38 16.94
C LEU A 168 -2.20 -43.51 16.01
N ILE A 169 -1.42 -42.56 16.57
CA ILE A 169 -0.47 -41.73 15.82
C ILE A 169 0.62 -42.60 15.20
N GLU A 170 1.25 -43.49 15.99
CA GLU A 170 2.32 -44.35 15.50
C GLU A 170 1.84 -45.29 14.38
N LEU A 171 0.62 -45.83 14.49
CA LEU A 171 0.08 -46.72 13.47
C LEU A 171 -0.37 -45.97 12.21
N HIS A 172 -1.17 -44.91 12.34
CA HIS A 172 -1.83 -44.30 11.19
C HIS A 172 -1.04 -43.12 10.58
N LEU A 173 -0.32 -42.35 11.40
CA LEU A 173 0.49 -41.22 10.91
C LEU A 173 1.92 -41.62 10.59
N LEU A 174 2.59 -42.47 11.39
CA LEU A 174 3.99 -42.85 11.11
C LEU A 174 4.12 -44.03 10.16
N ARG A 175 3.31 -45.09 10.31
CA ARG A 175 3.41 -46.28 9.43
C ARG A 175 2.61 -46.16 8.15
N GLN A 176 1.38 -45.65 8.23
CA GLN A 176 0.47 -45.56 7.08
C GLN A 176 0.50 -44.20 6.36
N ASP A 177 1.12 -43.18 6.96
CA ASP A 177 1.22 -41.80 6.43
C ASP A 177 -0.14 -41.22 5.99
N SER A 178 -1.20 -41.49 6.76
CA SER A 178 -2.57 -41.11 6.39
C SER A 178 -3.31 -40.43 7.54
N ILE A 179 -3.44 -39.11 7.42
CA ILE A 179 -4.24 -38.28 8.35
C ILE A 179 -5.73 -38.67 8.33
N PRO A 180 -6.37 -38.90 7.16
CA PRO A 180 -7.76 -39.36 7.13
C PRO A 180 -7.96 -40.69 7.87
N ALA A 181 -7.03 -41.64 7.74
CA ALA A 181 -7.12 -42.92 8.45
C ALA A 181 -6.99 -42.71 9.97
N PHE A 182 -6.03 -41.88 10.39
CA PHE A 182 -5.85 -41.50 11.80
C PHE A 182 -7.10 -40.87 12.41
N LEU A 183 -7.64 -39.82 11.78
CA LEU A 183 -8.83 -39.12 12.28
C LEU A 183 -10.05 -40.04 12.29
N SER A 184 -10.22 -40.91 11.30
CA SER A 184 -11.33 -41.88 11.28
C SER A 184 -11.25 -42.87 12.44
N ALA A 185 -10.06 -43.45 12.66
CA ALA A 185 -9.84 -44.38 13.77
C ALA A 185 -10.04 -43.70 15.14
N LEU A 186 -9.55 -42.46 15.26
CA LEU A 186 -9.72 -41.66 16.47
C LEU A 186 -11.18 -41.31 16.75
N THR A 187 -11.97 -40.95 15.73
CA THR A 187 -13.41 -40.71 15.91
C THR A 187 -14.13 -41.94 16.43
N LEU A 188 -13.81 -43.13 15.89
CA LEU A 188 -14.40 -44.39 16.35
C LEU A 188 -14.00 -44.73 17.79
N ASP A 189 -12.73 -44.52 18.15
CA ASP A 189 -12.24 -44.74 19.52
C ASP A 189 -12.94 -43.79 20.52
N LEU A 190 -12.96 -42.48 20.24
CA LEU A 190 -13.64 -41.50 21.10
C LEU A 190 -15.14 -41.76 21.21
N PHE A 191 -15.79 -42.12 20.10
CA PHE A 191 -17.20 -42.50 20.12
C PHE A 191 -17.45 -43.74 20.98
N SER A 192 -16.59 -44.76 20.88
CA SER A 192 -16.67 -45.95 21.72
C SER A 192 -16.53 -45.59 23.20
N ARG A 193 -15.54 -44.77 23.57
CA ARG A 193 -15.34 -44.33 24.97
C ARG A 193 -16.54 -43.57 25.53
N GLN A 194 -17.24 -42.81 24.69
CA GLN A 194 -18.41 -42.04 25.11
C GLN A 194 -19.70 -42.87 25.16
N THR A 195 -19.75 -44.00 24.45
CA THR A 195 -20.93 -44.89 24.38
C THR A 195 -20.82 -46.14 25.24
N VAL A 196 -19.62 -46.50 25.69
CA VAL A 196 -19.42 -47.53 26.71
C VAL A 196 -19.78 -46.93 28.08
N ALA A 197 -21.06 -47.06 28.43
CA ALA A 197 -21.57 -46.91 29.79
C ALA A 197 -21.42 -48.22 30.57
#